data_AF-A0A8T5FAZ8-F1
#
_entry.id   AF-A0A8T5FAZ8-F1
#
_cell.length_a   1.000
_cell.length_b   1.000
_cell.length_c   1.000
_cell.angle_alpha   90.00
_cell.angle_beta   90.00
_cell.angle_gamma   90.00
#
_symmetry.space_group_name_H-M   'P 1'
#
loop_
_entity.id
_entity.type
_entity.pdbx_description
1 polymer ?
#
loop_
_entity_poly.entity_id
_entity_poly.type
_entity_poly.pdbx_seq_one_letter_code
_entity_poly.pdbx_strand_id
1 'polypeptide(L)' 'MKQCKLCGTPLGKEPTTEELDNHWKKHHNWHRDENKDKTPEDALLKKRD' A
#
# COMPACT_ATOMS: atom_id res chain seq x y z
N MET A 1 5.19 13.34 -0.71
CA MET A 1 5.60 11.97 -0.32
C MET A 1 4.32 11.18 -0.14
N LYS A 2 4.18 10.03 -0.79
CA LYS A 2 3.07 9.11 -0.54
C LYS A 2 3.34 8.39 0.78
N GLN A 3 2.30 8.17 1.56
CA GLN A 3 2.35 7.42 2.81
C GLN A 3 1.37 6.27 2.72
N CYS A 4 1.72 5.16 3.35
CA CYS A 4 0.81 4.04 3.53
C CYS A 4 -0.40 4.50 4.34
N LYS A 5 -1.61 4.30 3.84
CA LYS A 5 -2.85 4.68 4.52
C LYS A 5 -3.16 3.81 5.74
N LEU A 6 -2.55 2.63 5.83
CA LEU A 6 -2.77 1.65 6.89
C LEU A 6 -1.84 1.87 8.10
N CYS A 7 -0.55 2.16 7.87
CA CYS A 7 0.44 2.33 8.94
C CYS A 7 1.14 3.70 8.97
N GLY A 8 0.86 4.59 8.01
CA GLY A 8 1.50 5.91 7.93
C GLY A 8 2.96 5.89 7.44
N THR A 9 3.54 4.71 7.18
CA THR A 9 4.92 4.57 6.70
C THR A 9 5.13 5.37 5.40
N PRO A 10 6.19 6.19 5.31
CA PRO A 10 6.52 6.89 4.09
C PRO A 10 6.94 5.91 2.98
N LEU A 11 6.27 5.97 1.83
CA LEU A 11 6.50 5.11 0.65
C LEU A 11 7.28 5.85 -0.44
N GLY A 12 7.97 6.95 -0.12
CA GLY A 12 8.66 7.77 -1.12
C GLY A 12 7.73 8.72 -1.90
N LYS A 13 8.24 9.38 -2.95
CA LYS A 13 7.44 10.33 -3.77
C LYS A 13 6.57 9.60 -4.80
N GLU A 14 7.14 8.61 -5.49
CA GLU A 14 6.49 7.79 -6.51
C GLU A 14 6.88 6.32 -6.30
N PRO A 15 6.30 5.64 -5.29
CA PRO A 15 6.52 4.21 -5.12
C PRO A 15 6.01 3.44 -6.33
N THR A 16 6.80 2.49 -6.78
CA THR A 16 6.41 1.52 -7.81
C THR A 16 5.41 0.50 -7.25
N THR A 17 4.65 -0.14 -8.13
CA THR A 17 3.72 -1.22 -7.73
C THR A 17 4.45 -2.37 -7.00
N GLU A 18 5.69 -2.68 -7.36
CA GLU A 18 6.50 -3.71 -6.69
C GLU A 18 6.90 -3.31 -5.27
N GLU A 19 7.29 -2.06 -5.05
CA GLU A 19 7.59 -1.54 -3.70
C GLU A 19 6.34 -1.55 -2.82
N LEU A 20 5.18 -1.22 -3.38
CA LEU A 20 3.90 -1.29 -2.70
C LEU A 20 3.52 -2.74 -2.36
N ASP A 21 3.67 -3.67 -3.29
CA ASP A 21 3.40 -5.08 -3.05
C ASP A 21 4.34 -5.67 -1.98
N ASN A 22 5.64 -5.35 -2.04
CA ASN A 22 6.61 -5.76 -1.02
C ASN A 22 6.29 -5.16 0.35
N HIS A 23 5.94 -3.88 0.41
CA HIS A 23 5.50 -3.24 1.66
C HIS A 23 4.26 -3.92 2.21
N TRP A 24 3.28 -4.22 1.35
CA TRP A 24 2.07 -4.91 1.74
C TRP A 24 2.38 -6.30 2.30
N LYS A 25 3.08 -7.15 1.54
CA LYS A 25 3.44 -8.51 1.96
C LYS A 25 4.23 -8.52 3.26
N LYS A 26 5.06 -7.51 3.52
CA LYS A 26 5.90 -7.45 4.72
C LYS A 26 5.15 -6.92 5.95
N HIS A 27 4.29 -5.92 5.79
CA HIS A 27 3.68 -5.19 6.92
C HIS A 27 2.18 -5.44 7.09
N HIS A 28 1.50 -5.85 6.03
CA HIS A 28 0.04 -5.92 5.94
C HIS A 28 -0.46 -7.24 5.33
N ASN A 29 0.35 -8.32 5.36
CA ASN A 29 -0.05 -9.61 4.79
C ASN A 29 -1.37 -10.14 5.36
N TRP A 30 -1.62 -9.91 6.65
CA TRP A 30 -2.89 -10.23 7.32
C TRP A 30 -4.14 -9.57 6.72
N HIS A 31 -4.00 -8.42 6.04
CA HIS A 31 -5.08 -7.73 5.33
C HIS A 31 -5.16 -8.10 3.84
N ARG A 32 -4.32 -9.02 3.37
CA ARG A 32 -4.25 -9.39 1.95
C ARG A 32 -5.54 -10.07 1.50
N ASP A 33 -6.11 -10.96 2.30
CA ASP A 33 -7.36 -11.65 1.96
C ASP A 33 -8.58 -10.71 1.91
N GLU A 34 -8.65 -9.73 2.82
CA GLU A 34 -9.74 -8.74 2.85
C GLU A 34 -9.67 -7.73 1.70
N ASN A 35 -8.53 -7.61 1.04
CA ASN A 35 -8.32 -6.68 -0.07
C ASN A 35 -7.79 -7.41 -1.31
N LYS A 36 -8.07 -8.72 -1.44
CA LYS A 36 -7.61 -9.56 -2.57
C LYS A 36 -8.07 -9.02 -3.94
N ASP A 37 -9.17 -8.27 -3.95
CA ASP A 37 -9.75 -7.65 -5.14
C ASP A 37 -9.19 -6.24 -5.43
N LYS A 38 -8.29 -5.72 -4.58
CA LYS A 38 -7.68 -4.39 -4.72
C LYS A 38 -6.22 -4.47 -5.15
N THR A 39 -5.79 -3.49 -5.94
CA THR A 39 -4.36 -3.32 -6.25
C THR A 39 -3.59 -2.80 -5.03
N PRO A 40 -2.27 -3.01 -4.96
CA PRO A 40 -1.42 -2.43 -3.91
C PRO A 40 -1.56 -0.92 -3.79
N GLU A 41 -1.75 -0.24 -4.92
CA GLU A 41 -2.00 1.20 -4.95
C GLU A 41 -3.33 1.55 -4.29
N ASP A 42 -4.43 0.88 -4.62
CA ASP A 42 -5.73 1.17 -4.01
C ASP A 42 -5.75 0.80 -2.52
N ALA A 43 -5.07 -0.28 -2.13
CA ALA A 43 -5.00 -0.72 -0.75
C ALA A 43 -4.08 0.15 0.13
N LEU A 44 -2.94 0.62 -0.38
CA LEU A 44 -1.94 1.33 0.42
C LEU A 44 -1.97 2.84 0.24
N LEU A 45 -2.41 3.36 -0.90
CA LEU A 45 -2.44 4.79 -1.16
C LEU A 45 -3.83 5.36 -0.83
N LYS A 46 -3.86 6.52 -0.17
CA LYS A 46 -5.10 7.32 -0.13
C LYS A 46 -5.37 7.87 -1.52
N LYS A 47 -6.60 7.71 -2.03
CA LYS A 47 -7.08 8.54 -3.15
C LYS A 47 -6.98 9.99 -2.69
N ARG A 48 -6.29 10.82 -3.48
CA ARG A 48 -6.37 12.27 -3.33
C ARG A 48 -7.74 12.66 -3.87
N ASP A 49 -8.53 13.30 -3.02
CA ASP A 49 -9.75 14.01 -3.42
C ASP A 49 -9.42 15.09 -4.46
#